data_AF-A0A2V9YGH5-F1
#
_entry.id   AF-A0A2V9YGH5-F1
#
_cell.length_a   1.000
_cell.length_b   1.000
_cell.length_c   1.000
_cell.angle_alpha   90.00
_cell.angle_beta   90.00
_cell.angle_gamma   90.00
#
_symmetry.space_group_name_H-M   'P 1'
#
loop_
_entity.id
_entity.type
_entity.pdbx_description
1 polymer ?
#
loop_
_entity_poly.entity_id
_entity_poly.type
_entity_poly.pdbx_seq_one_letter_code
_entity_poly.pdbx_strand_id
1 'polypeptide(L)'
;LENVRRGQFEGIREDIATNPSRKPDFGDPRVHPTAGATVVGARKFLIAYNIFLSTPEVDIAKKVAKAVRFSSGGLRYVKGAGFLVRGLAQVSMNLTDFEQTPIHRVFEFVKREAARYGVAPVSSEIVGLIPKKALESAAEWFLQVENFDSSLILENRLTAVVGGKMAVGGLRSGIEPFVEQLAAPIATPGGGSAAAASGAMAAALATMVVSMSRGKKAYLQYERELSDAIARLSQLREELKGAIDADAESYNAVMKAYKQAKNSADADGIITAALRQATAVPLSVAERAREVAEIAERLKPITNSNMKSDLTTGIALARAAIEGAMANVEINLESLKDEPFVAEVRKRAEALRP
;
A
#
# COMPACT_ATOMS: atom_id res chain seq x y z
N LEU A 1 28.97 7.09 -15.69
CA LEU A 1 29.80 5.97 -16.18
C LEU A 1 30.60 6.31 -17.43
N GLU A 2 29.96 6.76 -18.52
CA GLU A 2 30.65 7.05 -19.80
C GLU A 2 31.82 8.05 -19.66
N ASN A 3 31.66 9.09 -18.85
CA ASN A 3 32.74 10.04 -18.57
C ASN A 3 33.91 9.40 -17.79
N VAL A 4 33.60 8.59 -16.77
CA VAL A 4 34.61 7.91 -15.94
C VAL A 4 35.41 6.90 -16.75
N ARG A 5 34.76 6.20 -17.71
CA ARG A 5 35.41 5.21 -18.59
C ARG A 5 36.07 5.80 -19.85
N ARG A 6 36.02 7.12 -20.03
CA ARG A 6 36.62 7.77 -21.20
C ARG A 6 38.15 7.59 -21.16
N GLY A 7 38.72 7.08 -22.26
CA GLY A 7 40.13 6.71 -22.34
C GLY A 7 40.42 5.25 -21.99
N GLN A 8 39.38 4.47 -21.62
CA GLN A 8 39.49 3.05 -21.25
C GLN A 8 40.54 2.82 -20.15
N PHE A 9 41.30 1.72 -20.22
CA PHE A 9 42.26 1.36 -19.18
C PHE A 9 43.52 2.24 -19.24
N GLU A 10 44.02 2.51 -20.43
CA GLU A 10 45.23 3.29 -20.69
C GLU A 10 45.05 4.73 -20.21
N GLY A 11 43.92 5.35 -20.55
CA GLY A 11 43.64 6.72 -20.14
C GLY A 11 43.46 6.88 -18.64
N ILE A 12 42.79 5.95 -17.95
CA ILE A 12 42.68 6.04 -16.49
C ILE A 12 44.05 5.78 -15.82
N ARG A 13 44.89 4.90 -16.38
CA ARG A 13 46.22 4.63 -15.83
C ARG A 13 47.13 5.86 -15.82
N GLU A 14 47.07 6.66 -16.88
CA GLU A 14 47.86 7.89 -17.02
C GLU A 14 47.27 9.05 -16.22
N ASP A 15 45.94 9.18 -16.23
CA ASP A 15 45.25 10.32 -15.63
C ASP A 15 45.07 10.20 -14.10
N ILE A 16 44.90 8.99 -13.55
CA ILE A 16 44.41 8.79 -12.17
C ILE A 16 45.31 9.43 -11.10
N ALA A 17 46.62 9.48 -11.36
CA ALA A 17 47.61 10.04 -10.43
C ALA A 17 47.82 11.55 -10.62
N THR A 18 47.57 12.07 -11.82
CA THR A 18 48.00 13.42 -12.23
C THR A 18 46.84 14.39 -12.40
N ASN A 19 45.64 13.89 -12.74
CA ASN A 19 44.47 14.70 -13.01
C ASN A 19 43.55 14.75 -11.77
N PRO A 20 43.40 15.92 -11.11
CA PRO A 20 42.57 16.06 -9.92
C PRO A 20 41.10 15.67 -10.13
N SER A 21 40.57 15.84 -11.35
CA SER A 21 39.19 15.48 -11.71
C SER A 21 38.96 13.97 -11.86
N ARG A 22 40.04 13.19 -11.86
CA ARG A 22 40.03 11.73 -12.01
C ARG A 22 40.39 11.00 -10.72
N LYS A 23 40.58 11.74 -9.63
CA LYS A 23 40.86 11.19 -8.31
C LYS A 23 39.70 10.27 -7.87
N PRO A 24 39.98 9.04 -7.42
CA PRO A 24 38.93 8.15 -6.92
C PRO A 24 38.23 8.71 -5.69
N ASP A 25 36.92 8.48 -5.61
CA ASP A 25 36.14 8.75 -4.38
C ASP A 25 36.59 7.84 -3.23
N PHE A 26 37.05 6.62 -3.57
CA PHE A 26 37.59 5.62 -2.65
C PHE A 26 38.82 4.93 -3.24
N GLY A 27 39.81 4.68 -2.38
CA GLY A 27 41.06 4.03 -2.73
C GLY A 27 42.17 5.00 -3.14
N ASP A 28 43.39 4.47 -3.26
CA ASP A 28 44.56 5.22 -3.70
C ASP A 28 44.38 5.69 -5.17
N PRO A 29 44.94 6.85 -5.57
CA PRO A 29 44.93 7.34 -6.95
C PRO A 29 45.94 6.56 -7.83
N ARG A 30 45.83 5.23 -7.84
CA ARG A 30 46.61 4.30 -8.65
C ARG A 30 45.73 3.16 -9.09
N VAL A 31 45.89 2.72 -10.34
CA VAL A 31 45.22 1.51 -10.84
C VAL A 31 45.89 0.27 -10.26
N HIS A 32 45.08 -0.73 -9.92
CA HIS A 32 45.61 -2.02 -9.49
C HIS A 32 46.27 -2.75 -10.68
N PRO A 33 47.44 -3.40 -10.51
CA PRO A 33 48.19 -4.02 -11.62
C PRO A 33 47.40 -5.04 -12.44
N THR A 34 46.58 -5.87 -11.79
CA THR A 34 45.75 -6.91 -12.46
C THR A 34 44.26 -6.56 -12.56
N ALA A 35 43.67 -6.02 -11.50
CA ALA A 35 42.24 -5.68 -11.44
C ALA A 35 41.87 -4.33 -12.08
N GLY A 36 42.84 -3.46 -12.36
CA GLY A 36 42.58 -2.11 -12.89
C GLY A 36 41.83 -1.22 -11.89
N ALA A 37 40.76 -0.57 -12.34
CA ALA A 37 39.92 0.32 -11.54
C ALA A 37 38.46 -0.11 -11.62
N THR A 38 37.77 -0.08 -10.48
CA THR A 38 36.37 -0.49 -10.37
C THR A 38 35.48 0.72 -10.14
N VAL A 39 34.36 0.79 -10.87
CA VAL A 39 33.34 1.81 -10.68
C VAL A 39 32.09 1.15 -10.15
N VAL A 40 31.67 1.56 -8.95
CA VAL A 40 30.40 1.16 -8.34
C VAL A 40 29.46 2.36 -8.37
N GLY A 41 28.18 2.12 -8.62
CA GLY A 41 27.16 3.17 -8.56
C GLY A 41 25.76 2.60 -8.69
N ALA A 42 24.79 3.38 -8.21
CA ALA A 42 23.38 3.08 -8.37
C ALA A 42 22.80 3.92 -9.53
N ARG A 43 21.91 3.31 -10.32
CA ARG A 43 21.16 4.00 -11.37
C ARG A 43 19.74 3.46 -11.44
N LYS A 44 18.83 4.22 -12.04
CA LYS A 44 17.52 3.72 -12.44
C LYS A 44 17.66 2.51 -13.37
N PHE A 45 16.67 1.62 -13.35
CA PHE A 45 16.66 0.43 -14.20
C PHE A 45 16.63 0.86 -15.66
N LEU A 46 17.56 0.33 -16.45
CA LEU A 46 17.67 0.63 -17.88
C LEU A 46 16.95 -0.47 -18.67
N ILE A 47 16.05 -0.08 -19.57
CA ILE A 47 15.39 -0.99 -20.51
C ILE A 47 16.05 -0.82 -21.88
N ALA A 48 16.63 -1.89 -22.40
CA ALA A 48 17.10 -1.94 -23.79
C ALA A 48 15.96 -2.41 -24.69
N TYR A 49 15.48 -1.52 -25.55
CA TYR A 49 14.29 -1.71 -26.35
C TYR A 49 14.56 -1.37 -27.82
N ASN A 50 14.33 -2.34 -28.70
CA ASN A 50 14.57 -2.22 -30.12
C ASN A 50 13.25 -2.31 -30.89
N ILE A 51 13.10 -1.50 -31.94
CA ILE A 51 11.95 -1.55 -32.85
C ILE A 51 12.44 -1.77 -34.27
N PHE A 52 11.93 -2.82 -34.92
CA PHE A 52 12.24 -3.15 -36.31
C PHE A 52 11.24 -2.46 -37.23
N LEU A 53 11.74 -1.82 -38.29
CA LEU A 53 10.94 -1.13 -39.28
C LEU A 53 10.73 -2.02 -40.51
N SER A 54 9.69 -1.75 -41.29
CA SER A 54 9.28 -2.50 -42.49
C SER A 54 10.16 -2.25 -43.71
N THR A 55 11.44 -1.94 -43.49
CA THR A 55 12.40 -1.57 -44.53
C THR A 55 13.80 -2.06 -44.16
N PRO A 56 14.67 -2.43 -45.12
CA PRO A 56 16.09 -2.64 -44.89
C PRO A 56 16.89 -1.32 -44.82
N GLU A 57 16.28 -0.17 -45.09
CA GLU A 57 16.99 1.11 -45.18
C GLU A 57 17.41 1.67 -43.81
N VAL A 58 18.63 1.36 -43.41
CA VAL A 58 19.20 1.77 -42.11
C VAL A 58 19.20 3.28 -41.88
N ASP A 59 19.28 4.08 -42.95
CA ASP A 59 19.31 5.54 -42.82
C ASP A 59 17.98 6.11 -42.33
N ILE A 60 16.85 5.43 -42.62
CA ILE A 60 15.56 5.77 -42.02
C ILE A 60 15.62 5.51 -40.51
N ALA A 61 16.10 4.34 -40.07
CA ALA A 61 16.26 4.05 -38.66
C ALA A 61 17.21 5.03 -37.94
N LYS A 62 18.30 5.47 -38.59
CA LYS A 62 19.19 6.50 -38.03
C LYS A 62 18.50 7.85 -37.86
N LYS A 63 17.66 8.28 -38.82
CA LYS A 63 16.88 9.52 -38.73
C LYS A 63 15.87 9.45 -37.59
N VAL A 64 15.12 8.35 -37.50
CA VAL A 64 14.16 8.10 -36.41
C VAL A 64 14.86 8.04 -35.05
N ALA A 65 16.00 7.34 -34.97
CA ALA A 65 16.81 7.27 -33.76
C ALA A 65 17.35 8.64 -33.32
N LYS A 66 17.69 9.51 -34.27
CA LYS A 66 18.10 10.90 -33.99
C LYS A 66 16.92 11.72 -33.45
N ALA A 67 15.72 11.53 -33.99
CA ALA A 67 14.53 12.23 -33.51
C ALA A 67 14.09 11.76 -32.10
N VAL A 68 14.21 10.47 -31.80
CA VAL A 68 13.76 9.93 -30.50
C VAL A 68 14.72 10.22 -29.35
N ARG A 69 16.04 10.27 -29.61
CA ARG A 69 17.05 10.35 -28.53
C ARG A 69 17.20 11.76 -27.96
N PHE A 70 17.39 11.83 -26.64
CA PHE A 70 17.55 13.09 -25.93
C PHE A 70 18.75 13.93 -26.41
N SER A 71 19.88 13.28 -26.74
CA SER A 71 21.10 13.98 -27.15
C SER A 71 20.95 14.78 -28.46
N SER A 72 19.84 14.64 -29.16
CA SER A 72 19.49 15.38 -30.38
C SER A 72 18.20 16.20 -30.22
N GLY A 73 17.74 16.40 -28.97
CA GLY A 73 16.54 17.18 -28.64
C GLY A 73 15.25 16.36 -28.55
N GLY A 74 15.33 15.03 -28.68
CA GLY A 74 14.18 14.12 -28.59
C GLY A 74 13.67 13.89 -27.17
N LEU A 75 13.08 12.71 -26.95
CA LEU A 75 12.51 12.33 -25.66
C LEU A 75 13.59 12.29 -24.57
N ARG A 76 13.30 12.92 -23.43
CA ARG A 76 14.16 12.83 -22.23
C ARG A 76 14.32 11.38 -21.82
N TYR A 77 15.46 11.06 -21.19
CA TYR A 77 15.77 9.72 -20.69
C TYR A 77 15.87 8.62 -21.76
N VAL A 78 15.84 8.96 -23.05
CA VAL A 78 16.03 8.01 -24.15
C VAL A 78 17.37 8.25 -24.84
N LYS A 79 18.15 7.19 -24.99
CA LYS A 79 19.29 7.13 -25.91
C LYS A 79 18.91 6.26 -27.09
N GLY A 80 19.38 6.58 -28.30
CA GLY A 80 18.99 5.84 -29.50
C GLY A 80 20.03 5.88 -30.63
N ALA A 81 20.08 4.79 -31.39
CA ALA A 81 20.88 4.63 -32.61
C ALA A 81 20.13 3.75 -33.62
N GLY A 82 20.46 3.91 -34.91
CA GLY A 82 19.88 3.13 -36.00
C GLY A 82 20.86 2.09 -36.53
N PHE A 83 20.40 0.86 -36.71
CA PHE A 83 21.21 -0.28 -37.16
C PHE A 83 20.50 -1.09 -38.25
N LEU A 84 21.27 -1.86 -39.02
CA LEU A 84 20.74 -2.90 -39.90
C LEU A 84 20.95 -4.24 -39.22
N VAL A 85 19.86 -4.95 -38.92
CA VAL A 85 19.89 -6.22 -38.19
C VAL A 85 18.92 -7.18 -38.86
N ARG A 86 19.41 -8.38 -39.23
CA ARG A 86 18.60 -9.42 -39.88
C ARG A 86 17.85 -8.92 -41.14
N GLY A 87 18.50 -8.06 -41.92
CA GLY A 87 17.91 -7.49 -43.13
C GLY A 87 16.84 -6.41 -42.90
N LEU A 88 16.61 -6.00 -41.65
CA LEU A 88 15.66 -4.94 -41.30
C LEU A 88 16.36 -3.78 -40.60
N ALA A 89 15.91 -2.56 -40.91
CA ALA A 89 16.31 -1.36 -40.21
C ALA A 89 15.73 -1.38 -38.79
N GLN A 90 16.57 -1.15 -37.79
CA GLN A 90 16.22 -1.24 -36.39
C GLN A 90 16.55 0.08 -35.69
N VAL A 91 15.57 0.63 -34.98
CA VAL A 91 15.76 1.73 -34.02
C VAL A 91 16.06 1.10 -32.67
N SER A 92 17.34 1.08 -32.28
CA SER A 92 17.79 0.55 -31.00
C SER A 92 17.85 1.66 -29.96
N MET A 93 17.27 1.41 -28.79
CA MET A 93 17.12 2.43 -27.75
C MET A 93 17.45 1.89 -26.36
N ASN A 94 17.95 2.78 -25.52
CA ASN A 94 18.08 2.57 -24.08
C ASN A 94 17.20 3.60 -23.36
N LEU A 95 16.18 3.12 -22.66
CA LEU A 95 15.35 3.91 -21.77
C LEU A 95 16.02 3.93 -20.40
N THR A 96 16.58 5.08 -20.04
CA THR A 96 17.36 5.26 -18.80
C THR A 96 16.48 5.58 -17.59
N ASP A 97 15.24 6.01 -17.82
CA ASP A 97 14.20 6.15 -16.80
C ASP A 97 12.82 5.96 -17.46
N PHE A 98 12.30 4.72 -17.37
CA PHE A 98 11.03 4.35 -17.99
C PHE A 98 9.81 4.87 -17.21
N GLU A 99 9.98 5.31 -15.96
CA GLU A 99 8.88 5.87 -15.17
C GLU A 99 8.53 7.27 -15.68
N GLN A 100 9.55 8.04 -16.08
CA GLN A 100 9.38 9.38 -16.63
C GLN A 100 9.10 9.39 -18.13
N THR A 101 9.69 8.45 -18.88
CA THR A 101 9.43 8.28 -20.31
C THR A 101 9.03 6.82 -20.59
N PRO A 102 7.73 6.52 -20.50
CA PRO A 102 7.21 5.16 -20.60
C PRO A 102 7.44 4.52 -21.95
N ILE A 103 7.58 3.19 -21.95
CA ILE A 103 7.89 2.40 -23.14
C ILE A 103 6.84 2.55 -24.26
N HIS A 104 5.55 2.61 -23.91
CA HIS A 104 4.47 2.83 -24.87
C HIS A 104 4.57 4.18 -25.59
N ARG A 105 4.98 5.24 -24.86
CA ARG A 105 5.18 6.57 -25.44
C ARG A 105 6.34 6.58 -26.43
N VAL A 106 7.44 5.88 -26.09
CA VAL A 106 8.58 5.73 -27.00
C VAL A 106 8.19 4.96 -28.25
N PHE A 107 7.47 3.85 -28.10
CA PHE A 107 6.99 3.07 -29.24
C PHE A 107 6.09 3.88 -30.17
N GLU A 108 5.10 4.59 -29.63
CA GLU A 108 4.21 5.45 -30.41
C GLU A 108 4.94 6.62 -31.08
N PHE A 109 5.94 7.21 -30.40
CA PHE A 109 6.77 8.23 -31.01
C PHE A 109 7.56 7.68 -32.21
N VAL A 110 8.21 6.53 -32.06
CA VAL A 110 8.95 5.87 -33.14
C VAL A 110 8.02 5.51 -34.29
N LYS A 111 6.84 4.97 -33.99
CA LYS A 111 5.80 4.65 -34.99
C LYS A 111 5.39 5.88 -35.80
N ARG A 112 5.11 7.00 -35.13
CA ARG A 112 4.72 8.27 -35.78
C ARG A 112 5.85 8.84 -36.62
N GLU A 113 7.08 8.83 -36.10
CA GLU A 113 8.24 9.37 -36.82
C GLU A 113 8.61 8.48 -38.03
N ALA A 114 8.51 7.16 -37.89
CA ALA A 114 8.72 6.19 -38.98
C ALA A 114 7.70 6.38 -40.11
N ALA A 115 6.42 6.64 -39.77
CA ALA A 115 5.36 6.86 -40.74
C ALA A 115 5.63 8.05 -41.69
N ARG A 116 6.40 9.05 -41.25
CA ARG A 116 6.82 10.19 -42.10
C ARG A 116 7.73 9.78 -43.26
N TYR A 117 8.34 8.60 -43.17
CA TYR A 117 9.17 8.01 -44.21
C TYR A 117 8.45 6.87 -44.94
N GLY A 118 7.13 6.71 -44.76
CA GLY A 118 6.34 5.66 -45.40
C GLY A 118 6.61 4.25 -44.87
N VAL A 119 7.23 4.12 -43.69
CA VAL A 119 7.55 2.82 -43.09
C VAL A 119 6.86 2.66 -41.74
N ALA A 120 6.62 1.42 -41.34
CA ALA A 120 5.94 1.10 -40.08
C ALA A 120 6.81 0.17 -39.21
N PRO A 121 6.65 0.19 -37.89
CA PRO A 121 7.14 -0.87 -37.02
C PRO A 121 6.53 -2.23 -37.41
N VAL A 122 7.37 -3.25 -37.57
CA VAL A 122 6.95 -4.64 -37.83
C VAL A 122 6.96 -5.45 -36.54
N SER A 123 7.97 -5.23 -35.71
CA SER A 123 8.13 -5.92 -34.44
C SER A 123 8.99 -5.10 -33.49
N SER A 124 9.06 -5.53 -32.23
CA SER A 124 9.94 -4.95 -31.23
C SER A 124 10.54 -6.03 -30.34
N GLU A 125 11.65 -5.72 -29.69
CA GLU A 125 12.44 -6.67 -28.92
C GLU A 125 12.96 -6.01 -27.65
N ILE A 126 12.83 -6.71 -26.52
CA ILE A 126 13.51 -6.38 -25.26
C ILE A 126 14.82 -7.14 -25.21
N VAL A 127 15.93 -6.44 -25.00
CA VAL A 127 17.24 -7.06 -24.81
C VAL A 127 17.51 -7.19 -23.31
N GLY A 128 17.39 -8.42 -22.79
CA GLY A 128 17.58 -8.73 -21.37
C GLY A 128 16.26 -8.74 -20.59
N LEU A 129 16.26 -8.16 -19.39
CA LEU A 129 15.11 -8.15 -18.49
C LEU A 129 14.39 -6.80 -18.53
N ILE A 130 13.08 -6.83 -18.31
CA ILE A 130 12.23 -5.64 -18.19
C ILE A 130 11.51 -5.63 -16.84
N PRO A 131 11.38 -4.48 -16.16
CA PRO A 131 10.57 -4.37 -14.96
C PRO A 131 9.09 -4.59 -15.27
N LYS A 132 8.40 -5.38 -14.44
CA LYS A 132 6.95 -5.66 -14.58
C LYS A 132 6.13 -4.38 -14.78
N LYS A 133 6.39 -3.36 -13.96
CA LYS A 133 5.73 -2.05 -14.02
C LYS A 133 5.73 -1.41 -15.41
N ALA A 134 6.80 -1.59 -16.20
CA ALA A 134 6.89 -1.02 -17.54
C ALA A 134 5.88 -1.66 -18.51
N LEU A 135 5.61 -2.96 -18.36
CA LEU A 135 4.61 -3.68 -19.15
C LEU A 135 3.20 -3.33 -18.69
N GLU A 136 2.97 -3.26 -17.38
CA GLU A 136 1.66 -2.89 -16.81
C GLU A 136 1.22 -1.50 -17.26
N SER A 137 2.11 -0.50 -17.15
CA SER A 137 1.82 0.86 -17.63
C SER A 137 1.60 0.93 -19.14
N ALA A 138 2.19 0.04 -19.93
CA ALA A 138 1.92 -0.05 -21.36
C ALA A 138 0.55 -0.68 -21.63
N ALA A 139 0.21 -1.75 -20.92
CA ALA A 139 -1.09 -2.40 -21.03
C ALA A 139 -2.23 -1.44 -20.65
N GLU A 140 -2.10 -0.73 -19.53
CA GLU A 140 -3.05 0.29 -19.10
C GLU A 140 -3.28 1.36 -20.18
N TRP A 141 -2.19 1.90 -20.76
CA TRP A 141 -2.26 2.92 -21.79
C TRP A 141 -2.98 2.44 -23.07
N PHE A 142 -2.66 1.24 -23.56
CA PHE A 142 -3.19 0.75 -24.83
C PHE A 142 -4.57 0.11 -24.71
N LEU A 143 -4.87 -0.57 -23.61
CA LEU A 143 -6.15 -1.26 -23.44
C LEU A 143 -7.25 -0.31 -22.96
N GLN A 144 -6.89 0.80 -22.30
CA GLN A 144 -7.84 1.80 -21.80
C GLN A 144 -9.00 1.19 -21.00
N VAL A 145 -8.70 0.14 -20.24
CA VAL A 145 -9.69 -0.54 -19.40
C VAL A 145 -10.17 0.44 -18.33
N GLU A 146 -11.49 0.62 -18.24
CA GLU A 146 -12.08 1.53 -17.25
C GLU A 146 -11.70 1.10 -15.83
N ASN A 147 -11.29 2.08 -15.02
CA ASN A 147 -10.90 1.88 -13.61
C ASN A 147 -9.80 0.81 -13.41
N PHE A 148 -8.90 0.65 -14.39
CA PHE A 148 -7.81 -0.28 -14.26
C PHE A 148 -6.68 0.27 -13.40
N ASP A 149 -6.19 -0.58 -12.51
CA ASP A 149 -4.93 -0.38 -11.82
C ASP A 149 -4.20 -1.72 -11.66
N SER A 150 -2.89 -1.68 -11.42
CA SER A 150 -2.04 -2.88 -11.29
C SER A 150 -2.55 -3.89 -10.24
N SER A 151 -3.36 -3.48 -9.27
CA SER A 151 -4.02 -4.36 -8.31
C SER A 151 -5.01 -5.32 -8.95
N LEU A 152 -5.59 -5.01 -10.11
CA LEU A 152 -6.52 -5.91 -10.80
C LEU A 152 -5.81 -7.10 -11.47
N ILE A 153 -4.47 -7.09 -11.53
CA ILE A 153 -3.67 -8.19 -12.04
C ILE A 153 -3.62 -9.29 -10.97
N LEU A 154 -4.15 -10.47 -11.29
CA LEU A 154 -4.25 -11.62 -10.37
C LEU A 154 -2.90 -11.96 -9.73
N GLU A 155 -1.83 -12.02 -10.51
CA GLU A 155 -0.49 -12.35 -10.03
C GLU A 155 0.06 -11.27 -9.08
N ASN A 156 -0.32 -10.00 -9.26
CA ASN A 156 0.03 -8.94 -8.30
C ASN A 156 -0.68 -9.16 -6.97
N ARG A 157 -1.98 -9.46 -7.00
CA ARG A 157 -2.74 -9.78 -5.78
C ARG A 157 -2.17 -11.00 -5.08
N LEU A 158 -1.90 -12.07 -5.83
CA LEU A 158 -1.36 -13.30 -5.28
C LEU A 158 0.02 -13.05 -4.66
N THR A 159 0.89 -12.30 -5.33
CA THR A 159 2.22 -11.95 -4.79
C THR A 159 2.11 -11.10 -3.52
N ALA A 160 1.18 -10.15 -3.46
CA ALA A 160 0.96 -9.32 -2.29
C ALA A 160 0.45 -10.14 -1.09
N VAL A 161 -0.51 -11.04 -1.33
CA VAL A 161 -1.10 -11.92 -0.31
C VAL A 161 -0.06 -12.93 0.20
N VAL A 162 0.67 -13.60 -0.70
CA VAL A 162 1.68 -14.60 -0.34
C VAL A 162 2.93 -13.95 0.29
N GLY A 163 3.24 -12.69 -0.06
CA GLY A 163 4.39 -11.95 0.44
C GLY A 163 4.20 -11.21 1.77
N GLY A 164 3.03 -11.30 2.41
CA GLY A 164 2.77 -10.72 3.73
C GLY A 164 2.81 -9.18 3.81
N LYS A 165 2.86 -8.47 2.68
CA LYS A 165 2.81 -7.00 2.65
C LYS A 165 1.35 -6.56 2.46
N MET A 166 0.72 -6.15 3.56
CA MET A 166 -0.64 -5.61 3.53
C MET A 166 -0.70 -4.31 2.73
N ALA A 167 -1.70 -4.27 1.85
CA ALA A 167 -2.13 -3.20 0.94
C ALA A 167 -1.31 -2.99 -0.36
N VAL A 168 -1.97 -3.31 -1.49
CA VAL A 168 -1.67 -2.72 -2.80
C VAL A 168 -2.44 -1.40 -2.86
N GLY A 169 -1.74 -0.27 -2.99
CA GLY A 169 -2.34 1.08 -2.98
C GLY A 169 -1.89 1.95 -1.78
N GLY A 170 -2.24 3.24 -1.80
CA GLY A 170 -1.99 4.14 -0.67
C GLY A 170 -2.97 3.89 0.49
N LEU A 171 -2.79 4.60 1.61
CA LEU A 171 -3.68 4.50 2.79
C LEU A 171 -5.17 4.69 2.43
N ARG A 172 -5.47 5.55 1.45
CA ARG A 172 -6.83 5.77 0.92
C ARG A 172 -7.44 4.46 0.42
N SER A 173 -6.75 3.72 -0.45
CA SER A 173 -7.25 2.46 -1.01
C SER A 173 -7.52 1.40 0.05
N GLY A 174 -6.85 1.48 1.20
CA GLY A 174 -7.08 0.57 2.33
C GLY A 174 -8.36 0.84 3.12
N ILE A 175 -8.88 2.08 3.11
CA ILE A 175 -10.06 2.48 3.91
C ILE A 175 -11.29 2.80 3.04
N GLU A 176 -11.08 3.17 1.79
CA GLU A 176 -12.13 3.57 0.84
C GLU A 176 -13.25 2.51 0.72
N PRO A 177 -12.98 1.20 0.56
CA PRO A 177 -14.06 0.21 0.48
C PRO A 177 -14.95 0.15 1.72
N PHE A 178 -14.37 0.37 2.91
CA PHE A 178 -15.12 0.36 4.16
C PHE A 178 -15.99 1.60 4.30
N VAL A 179 -15.45 2.78 3.97
CA VAL A 179 -16.20 4.05 4.03
C VAL A 179 -17.36 4.06 3.03
N GLU A 180 -17.14 3.58 1.80
CA GLU A 180 -18.21 3.49 0.79
C GLU A 180 -19.31 2.50 1.21
N GLN A 181 -18.96 1.38 1.85
CA GLN A 181 -19.94 0.43 2.40
C GLN A 181 -20.80 1.05 3.50
N LEU A 182 -20.21 1.85 4.40
CA LEU A 182 -20.95 2.57 5.45
C LEU A 182 -21.88 3.66 4.86
N ALA A 183 -21.51 4.24 3.72
CA ALA A 183 -22.31 5.25 3.03
C ALA A 183 -23.44 4.66 2.16
N ALA A 184 -23.35 3.37 1.82
CA ALA A 184 -24.31 2.70 0.95
C ALA A 184 -25.69 2.56 1.64
N PRO A 185 -26.80 2.61 0.88
CA PRO A 185 -28.16 2.46 1.42
C PRO A 185 -28.50 0.98 1.68
N ILE A 186 -27.67 0.32 2.48
CA ILE A 186 -27.80 -1.08 2.89
C ILE A 186 -27.78 -1.15 4.42
N ALA A 187 -28.32 -2.24 4.99
CA ALA A 187 -28.49 -2.33 6.44
C ALA A 187 -27.18 -2.59 7.22
N THR A 188 -26.18 -3.21 6.59
CA THR A 188 -24.87 -3.49 7.17
C THR A 188 -23.76 -3.36 6.13
N PRO A 189 -22.53 -2.95 6.50
CA PRO A 189 -22.10 -2.50 7.83
C PRO A 189 -22.74 -1.18 8.25
N GLY A 190 -22.88 -0.96 9.57
CA GLY A 190 -23.56 0.21 10.14
C GLY A 190 -22.81 0.87 11.29
N GLY A 191 -23.56 1.52 12.20
CA GLY A 191 -22.98 2.25 13.34
C GLY A 191 -22.15 1.38 14.28
N GLY A 192 -22.56 0.13 14.53
CA GLY A 192 -21.81 -0.82 15.36
C GLY A 192 -20.46 -1.21 14.73
N SER A 193 -20.45 -1.58 13.46
CA SER A 193 -19.21 -1.81 12.68
C SER A 193 -18.28 -0.59 12.69
N ALA A 194 -18.82 0.63 12.55
CA ALA A 194 -18.04 1.86 12.62
C ALA A 194 -17.45 2.11 14.03
N ALA A 195 -18.21 1.84 15.09
CA ALA A 195 -17.73 1.92 16.46
C ALA A 195 -16.60 0.92 16.74
N ALA A 196 -16.74 -0.32 16.28
CA ALA A 196 -15.71 -1.35 16.37
C ALA A 196 -14.43 -0.94 15.63
N ALA A 197 -14.56 -0.41 14.41
CA ALA A 197 -13.44 0.10 13.63
C ALA A 197 -12.74 1.27 14.33
N SER A 198 -13.49 2.19 14.93
CA SER A 198 -12.94 3.30 15.74
C SER A 198 -12.12 2.78 16.93
N GLY A 199 -12.63 1.77 17.65
CA GLY A 199 -11.90 1.13 18.73
C GLY A 199 -10.61 0.43 18.25
N ALA A 200 -10.67 -0.27 17.12
CA ALA A 200 -9.50 -0.93 16.54
C ALA A 200 -8.41 0.08 16.14
N MET A 201 -8.80 1.23 15.55
CA MET A 201 -7.89 2.33 15.25
C MET A 201 -7.28 2.92 16.51
N ALA A 202 -8.06 3.10 17.58
CA ALA A 202 -7.56 3.55 18.87
C ALA A 202 -6.49 2.61 19.44
N ALA A 203 -6.75 1.30 19.44
CA ALA A 203 -5.80 0.29 19.91
C ALA A 203 -4.53 0.27 19.05
N ALA A 204 -4.65 0.45 17.72
CA ALA A 204 -3.52 0.52 16.81
C ALA A 204 -2.61 1.73 17.09
N LEU A 205 -3.20 2.92 17.29
CA LEU A 205 -2.43 4.14 17.62
C LEU A 205 -1.72 4.01 18.96
N ALA A 206 -2.41 3.51 20.00
CA ALA A 206 -1.78 3.24 21.29
C ALA A 206 -0.62 2.24 21.15
N THR A 207 -0.83 1.15 20.40
CA THR A 207 0.22 0.14 20.15
C THR A 207 1.44 0.74 19.45
N MET A 208 1.24 1.61 18.45
CA MET A 208 2.31 2.30 17.74
C MET A 208 3.14 3.16 18.70
N VAL A 209 2.49 3.97 19.54
CA VAL A 209 3.17 4.87 20.49
C VAL A 209 4.01 4.08 21.50
N VAL A 210 3.45 3.00 22.05
CA VAL A 210 4.17 2.13 23.00
C VAL A 210 5.35 1.45 22.31
N SER A 211 5.14 0.91 21.11
CA SER A 211 6.19 0.24 20.34
C SER A 211 7.35 1.17 19.97
N MET A 212 7.07 2.43 19.69
CA MET A 212 8.07 3.46 19.40
C MET A 212 8.86 3.92 20.65
N SER A 213 8.29 3.71 21.83
CA SER A 213 8.89 4.06 23.13
C SER A 213 9.73 2.92 23.70
N ARG A 214 9.29 1.67 23.52
CA ARG A 214 9.98 0.45 23.99
C ARG A 214 11.40 0.34 23.43
N GLY A 215 12.35 -0.11 24.26
CA GLY A 215 13.76 -0.30 23.88
C GLY A 215 14.56 1.01 23.73
N LYS A 216 13.95 2.18 23.96
CA LYS A 216 14.67 3.46 23.99
C LYS A 216 15.28 3.67 25.37
N LYS A 217 16.51 4.19 25.41
CA LYS A 217 17.25 4.47 26.65
C LYS A 217 16.44 5.26 27.70
N ALA A 218 15.63 6.22 27.26
CA ALA A 218 14.81 7.06 28.12
C ALA A 218 13.65 6.32 28.82
N TYR A 219 13.25 5.14 28.34
CA TYR A 219 12.07 4.40 28.81
C TYR A 219 12.40 2.98 29.29
N LEU A 220 13.68 2.62 29.41
CA LEU A 220 14.10 1.27 29.82
C LEU A 220 13.54 0.85 31.19
N GLN A 221 13.32 1.79 32.10
CA GLN A 221 12.70 1.53 33.40
C GLN A 221 11.24 1.05 33.31
N TYR A 222 10.57 1.28 32.17
CA TYR A 222 9.20 0.88 31.89
C TYR A 222 9.09 -0.29 30.91
N GLU A 223 10.21 -0.95 30.56
CA GLU A 223 10.25 -1.96 29.48
C GLU A 223 9.21 -3.07 29.66
N ARG A 224 9.00 -3.53 30.90
CA ARG A 224 7.97 -4.53 31.24
C ARG A 224 6.56 -3.98 31.03
N GLU A 225 6.26 -2.80 31.58
CA GLU A 225 4.95 -2.16 31.44
C GLU A 225 4.59 -1.89 29.97
N LEU A 226 5.57 -1.42 29.17
CA LEU A 226 5.40 -1.19 27.74
C LEU A 226 5.19 -2.51 26.98
N SER A 227 5.87 -3.60 27.37
CA SER A 227 5.70 -4.91 26.73
C SER A 227 4.33 -5.52 27.05
N ASP A 228 3.89 -5.44 28.31
CA ASP A 228 2.58 -5.90 28.75
C ASP A 228 1.46 -5.10 28.05
N ALA A 229 1.65 -3.77 27.92
CA ALA A 229 0.71 -2.92 27.18
C ALA A 229 0.64 -3.27 25.69
N ILE A 230 1.77 -3.55 25.01
CA ILE A 230 1.77 -3.99 23.61
C ILE A 230 1.00 -5.30 23.46
N ALA A 231 1.22 -6.27 24.34
CA ALA A 231 0.53 -7.56 24.29
C ALA A 231 -0.99 -7.37 24.44
N ARG A 232 -1.43 -6.60 25.44
CA ARG A 232 -2.86 -6.38 25.68
C ARG A 232 -3.52 -5.55 24.59
N LEU A 233 -2.90 -4.46 24.15
CA LEU A 233 -3.42 -3.64 23.06
C LEU A 233 -3.51 -4.40 21.73
N SER A 234 -2.55 -5.29 21.46
CA SER A 234 -2.59 -6.15 20.27
C SER A 234 -3.76 -7.11 20.30
N GLN A 235 -4.03 -7.72 21.47
CA GLN A 235 -5.18 -8.58 21.67
C GLN A 235 -6.49 -7.80 21.46
N LEU A 236 -6.64 -6.66 22.15
CA LEU A 236 -7.82 -5.79 22.03
C LEU A 236 -8.05 -5.34 20.59
N ARG A 237 -6.98 -5.02 19.85
CA ARG A 237 -7.06 -4.63 18.43
C ARG A 237 -7.62 -5.74 17.56
N GLU A 238 -7.16 -6.98 17.70
CA GLU A 238 -7.67 -8.09 16.90
C GLU A 238 -9.12 -8.42 17.26
N GLU A 239 -9.48 -8.34 18.54
CA GLU A 239 -10.85 -8.57 18.98
C GLU A 239 -11.81 -7.47 18.50
N LEU A 240 -11.39 -6.21 18.50
CA LEU A 240 -12.16 -5.08 17.94
C LEU A 240 -12.27 -5.15 16.42
N LYS A 241 -11.24 -5.63 15.72
CA LYS A 241 -11.33 -5.91 14.27
C LYS A 241 -12.36 -6.99 13.98
N GLY A 242 -12.33 -8.09 14.72
CA GLY A 242 -13.33 -9.17 14.58
C GLY A 242 -14.75 -8.69 14.86
N ALA A 243 -14.92 -7.71 15.75
CA ALA A 243 -16.23 -7.14 16.06
C ALA A 243 -16.84 -6.33 14.89
N ILE A 244 -16.04 -5.86 13.92
CA ILE A 244 -16.53 -5.14 12.74
C ILE A 244 -17.47 -6.04 11.93
N ASP A 245 -17.01 -7.26 11.64
CA ASP A 245 -17.77 -8.27 10.90
C ASP A 245 -18.86 -8.89 11.79
N ALA A 246 -18.57 -9.12 13.07
CA ALA A 246 -19.53 -9.69 14.01
C ALA A 246 -20.80 -8.82 14.19
N ASP A 247 -20.67 -7.49 14.12
CA ASP A 247 -21.82 -6.58 14.16
C ASP A 247 -22.75 -6.83 12.96
N ALA A 248 -22.18 -6.85 11.75
CA ALA A 248 -22.91 -7.12 10.52
C ALA A 248 -23.57 -8.51 10.52
N GLU A 249 -22.86 -9.52 11.02
CA GLU A 249 -23.38 -10.89 11.18
C GLU A 249 -24.51 -10.95 12.21
N SER A 250 -24.39 -10.23 13.32
CA SER A 250 -25.40 -10.23 14.39
C SER A 250 -26.73 -9.61 13.92
N TYR A 251 -26.67 -8.54 13.13
CA TYR A 251 -27.86 -7.95 12.50
C TYR A 251 -28.54 -8.95 11.55
N ASN A 252 -27.77 -9.63 10.71
CA ASN A 252 -28.29 -10.65 9.81
C ASN A 252 -28.94 -11.82 10.57
N ALA A 253 -28.38 -12.21 11.72
CA ALA A 253 -28.95 -13.23 12.59
C ALA A 253 -30.30 -12.79 13.17
N VAL A 254 -30.44 -11.53 13.62
CA VAL A 254 -31.72 -10.97 14.10
C VAL A 254 -32.76 -10.96 12.97
N MET A 255 -32.39 -10.54 11.76
CA MET A 255 -33.31 -10.56 10.62
C MET A 255 -33.75 -11.98 10.23
N LYS A 256 -32.86 -12.97 10.36
CA LYS A 256 -33.19 -14.38 10.17
C LYS A 256 -34.14 -14.89 11.27
N ALA A 257 -33.90 -14.51 12.53
CA ALA A 257 -34.76 -14.84 13.65
C ALA A 257 -36.19 -14.31 13.45
N TYR A 258 -36.35 -13.06 13.01
CA TYR A 258 -37.66 -12.50 12.67
C TYR A 258 -38.38 -13.28 11.56
N LYS A 259 -37.67 -13.76 10.53
CA LYS A 259 -38.27 -14.59 9.48
C LYS A 259 -38.69 -15.96 10.00
N GLN A 260 -37.88 -16.58 10.86
CA GLN A 260 -38.17 -17.89 11.46
C GLN A 260 -39.35 -17.82 12.44
N ALA A 261 -39.42 -16.75 13.23
CA ALA A 261 -40.46 -16.53 14.22
C ALA A 261 -41.88 -16.50 13.62
N LYS A 262 -42.04 -16.08 12.36
CA LYS A 262 -43.35 -16.08 11.66
C LYS A 262 -44.00 -17.47 11.56
N ASN A 263 -43.22 -18.54 11.61
CA ASN A 263 -43.67 -19.92 11.43
C ASN A 263 -43.39 -20.79 12.67
N SER A 264 -43.08 -20.19 13.82
CA SER A 264 -42.71 -20.91 15.06
C SER A 264 -43.74 -20.68 16.16
N ALA A 265 -44.01 -21.72 16.96
CA ALA A 265 -44.80 -21.60 18.18
C ALA A 265 -44.04 -20.84 19.29
N ASP A 266 -42.71 -20.82 19.23
CA ASP A 266 -41.83 -20.07 20.14
C ASP A 266 -41.20 -18.87 19.40
N ALA A 267 -42.05 -17.99 18.88
CA ALA A 267 -41.61 -16.80 18.16
C ALA A 267 -40.80 -15.85 19.07
N ASP A 268 -41.28 -15.62 20.30
CA ASP A 268 -40.67 -14.70 21.27
C ASP A 268 -39.31 -15.22 21.76
N GLY A 269 -39.14 -16.52 22.01
CA GLY A 269 -37.85 -17.11 22.42
C GLY A 269 -36.77 -16.99 21.35
N ILE A 270 -37.12 -17.25 20.09
CA ILE A 270 -36.20 -17.13 18.94
C ILE A 270 -35.70 -15.69 18.78
N ILE A 271 -36.61 -14.70 18.83
CA ILE A 271 -36.26 -13.29 18.68
C ILE A 271 -35.42 -12.81 19.87
N THR A 272 -35.82 -13.19 21.10
CA THR A 272 -35.10 -12.81 22.32
C THR A 272 -33.66 -13.33 22.31
N ALA A 273 -33.44 -14.59 21.92
CA ALA A 273 -32.10 -15.18 21.84
C ALA A 273 -31.21 -14.43 20.84
N ALA A 274 -31.73 -14.10 19.66
CA ALA A 274 -30.99 -13.36 18.65
C ALA A 274 -30.66 -11.92 19.09
N LEU A 275 -31.61 -11.22 19.73
CA LEU A 275 -31.40 -9.88 20.25
C LEU A 275 -30.39 -9.86 21.41
N ARG A 276 -30.37 -10.88 22.29
CA ARG A 276 -29.33 -11.01 23.33
C ARG A 276 -27.94 -11.11 22.70
N GLN A 277 -27.79 -11.93 21.66
CA GLN A 277 -26.52 -12.07 20.94
C GLN A 277 -26.12 -10.77 20.23
N ALA A 278 -27.07 -10.11 19.56
CA ALA A 278 -26.84 -8.82 18.91
C ALA A 278 -26.54 -7.69 19.89
N THR A 279 -27.02 -7.75 21.13
CA THR A 279 -26.68 -6.80 22.20
C THR A 279 -25.28 -7.05 22.75
N ALA A 280 -24.84 -8.31 22.80
CA ALA A 280 -23.53 -8.67 23.35
C ALA A 280 -22.35 -8.13 22.52
N VAL A 281 -22.48 -8.04 21.20
CA VAL A 281 -21.42 -7.53 20.31
C VAL A 281 -21.08 -6.07 20.62
N PRO A 282 -22.00 -5.09 20.52
CA PRO A 282 -21.70 -3.70 20.81
C PRO A 282 -21.35 -3.47 22.29
N LEU A 283 -21.93 -4.22 23.23
CA LEU A 283 -21.50 -4.15 24.64
C LEU A 283 -20.01 -4.52 24.79
N SER A 284 -19.58 -5.59 24.13
CA SER A 284 -18.17 -5.99 24.14
C SER A 284 -17.27 -4.94 23.49
N VAL A 285 -17.72 -4.29 22.41
CA VAL A 285 -16.98 -3.20 21.77
C VAL A 285 -16.78 -2.03 22.75
N ALA A 286 -17.81 -1.64 23.48
CA ALA A 286 -17.72 -0.57 24.48
C ALA A 286 -16.74 -0.92 25.61
N GLU A 287 -16.79 -2.15 26.14
CA GLU A 287 -15.89 -2.64 27.20
C GLU A 287 -14.43 -2.63 26.73
N ARG A 288 -14.18 -3.12 25.52
CA ARG A 288 -12.85 -3.19 24.94
C ARG A 288 -12.30 -1.81 24.62
N ALA A 289 -13.12 -0.93 24.07
CA ALA A 289 -12.74 0.46 23.79
C ALA A 289 -12.44 1.24 25.08
N ARG A 290 -13.18 0.96 26.16
CA ARG A 290 -12.90 1.51 27.49
C ARG A 290 -11.53 1.08 28.00
N GLU A 291 -11.21 -0.20 27.91
CA GLU A 291 -9.90 -0.69 28.31
C GLU A 291 -8.76 -0.09 27.47
N VAL A 292 -8.96 0.07 26.14
CA VAL A 292 -8.00 0.78 25.27
C VAL A 292 -7.78 2.21 25.76
N ALA A 293 -8.84 2.94 26.09
CA ALA A 293 -8.74 4.32 26.59
C ALA A 293 -7.97 4.38 27.92
N GLU A 294 -8.26 3.49 28.86
CA GLU A 294 -7.58 3.41 30.16
C GLU A 294 -6.10 3.07 30.03
N ILE A 295 -5.75 2.14 29.13
CA ILE A 295 -4.36 1.81 28.82
C ILE A 295 -3.68 3.04 28.21
N ALA A 296 -4.29 3.66 27.19
CA ALA A 296 -3.72 4.83 26.51
C ALA A 296 -3.50 6.03 27.46
N GLU A 297 -4.41 6.27 28.40
CA GLU A 297 -4.28 7.30 29.44
C GLU A 297 -3.10 7.02 30.38
N ARG A 298 -2.97 5.78 30.89
CA ARG A 298 -1.86 5.37 31.78
C ARG A 298 -0.49 5.45 31.11
N LEU A 299 -0.43 5.30 29.79
CA LEU A 299 0.81 5.31 29.02
C LEU A 299 1.35 6.71 28.73
N LYS A 300 0.53 7.77 28.84
CA LYS A 300 0.96 9.16 28.57
C LYS A 300 2.28 9.57 29.26
N PRO A 301 2.49 9.33 30.58
CA PRO A 301 3.73 9.74 31.25
C PRO A 301 4.95 8.85 30.91
N ILE A 302 4.74 7.65 30.36
CA ILE A 302 5.80 6.64 30.18
C ILE A 302 6.09 6.33 28.71
N THR A 303 5.66 7.20 27.79
CA THR A 303 5.87 7.08 26.35
C THR A 303 6.50 8.33 25.74
N ASN A 304 6.89 8.25 24.46
CA ASN A 304 7.50 9.34 23.72
C ASN A 304 6.62 10.59 23.68
N SER A 305 7.10 11.69 24.28
CA SER A 305 6.38 12.97 24.35
C SER A 305 6.08 13.57 22.98
N ASN A 306 6.88 13.27 21.96
CA ASN A 306 6.66 13.71 20.57
C ASN A 306 5.45 13.05 19.91
N MET A 307 4.87 12.01 20.52
CA MET A 307 3.73 11.25 19.98
C MET A 307 2.43 11.51 20.75
N LYS A 308 2.38 12.60 21.52
CA LYS A 308 1.20 12.99 22.32
C LYS A 308 -0.05 13.17 21.45
N SER A 309 0.09 13.63 20.21
CA SER A 309 -1.01 13.77 19.26
C SER A 309 -1.64 12.42 18.90
N ASP A 310 -0.82 11.38 18.74
CA ASP A 310 -1.29 10.03 18.38
C ASP A 310 -2.10 9.40 19.52
N LEU A 311 -1.62 9.52 20.77
CA LEU A 311 -2.37 9.08 21.95
C LEU A 311 -3.66 9.87 22.14
N THR A 312 -3.63 11.19 21.93
CA THR A 312 -4.81 12.05 22.04
C THR A 312 -5.89 11.60 21.04
N THR A 313 -5.47 11.33 19.79
CA THR A 313 -6.35 10.82 18.75
C THR A 313 -6.88 9.42 19.11
N GLY A 314 -6.02 8.52 19.59
CA GLY A 314 -6.43 7.18 20.02
C GLY A 314 -7.48 7.20 21.13
N ILE A 315 -7.31 8.07 22.15
CA ILE A 315 -8.28 8.20 23.25
C ILE A 315 -9.60 8.78 22.74
N ALA A 316 -9.56 9.78 21.85
CA ALA A 316 -10.77 10.33 21.25
C ALA A 316 -11.54 9.27 20.43
N LEU A 317 -10.84 8.47 19.63
CA LEU A 317 -11.43 7.36 18.87
C LEU A 317 -12.02 6.28 19.79
N ALA A 318 -11.36 5.96 20.91
CA ALA A 318 -11.90 5.04 21.90
C ALA A 318 -13.18 5.57 22.55
N ARG A 319 -13.26 6.86 22.85
CA ARG A 319 -14.49 7.51 23.36
C ARG A 319 -15.62 7.47 22.34
N ALA A 320 -15.34 7.79 21.09
CA ALA A 320 -16.32 7.68 20.01
C ALA A 320 -16.79 6.24 19.81
N ALA A 321 -15.90 5.26 19.95
CA ALA A 321 -16.25 3.84 19.90
C ALA A 321 -17.19 3.44 21.04
N ILE A 322 -16.92 3.89 22.28
CA ILE A 322 -17.82 3.66 23.42
C ILE A 322 -19.19 4.27 23.14
N GLU A 323 -19.25 5.54 22.75
CA GLU A 323 -20.52 6.24 22.49
C GLU A 323 -21.33 5.57 21.38
N GLY A 324 -20.70 5.28 20.24
CA GLY A 324 -21.36 4.61 19.13
C GLY A 324 -21.84 3.20 19.49
N ALA A 325 -21.01 2.41 20.19
CA ALA A 325 -21.39 1.07 20.62
C ALA A 325 -22.55 1.11 21.63
N MET A 326 -22.53 2.06 22.57
CA MET A 326 -23.60 2.24 23.55
C MET A 326 -24.94 2.62 22.93
N ALA A 327 -24.94 3.43 21.86
CA ALA A 327 -26.16 3.72 21.11
C ALA A 327 -26.76 2.45 20.46
N ASN A 328 -25.91 1.55 19.96
CA ASN A 328 -26.36 0.27 19.40
C ASN A 328 -26.85 -0.70 20.50
N VAL A 329 -26.24 -0.69 21.68
CA VAL A 329 -26.75 -1.42 22.85
C VAL A 329 -28.17 -0.95 23.20
N GLU A 330 -28.40 0.35 23.34
CA GLU A 330 -29.71 0.86 23.80
C GLU A 330 -30.83 0.53 22.81
N ILE A 331 -30.61 0.67 21.50
CA ILE A 331 -31.60 0.31 20.47
C ILE A 331 -32.01 -1.17 20.57
N ASN A 332 -31.05 -2.07 20.85
CA ASN A 332 -31.35 -3.49 21.02
C ASN A 332 -32.09 -3.76 22.34
N LEU A 333 -31.75 -3.04 23.43
CA LEU A 333 -32.43 -3.16 24.72
C LEU A 333 -33.89 -2.69 24.66
N GLU A 334 -34.21 -1.65 23.90
CA GLU A 334 -35.59 -1.20 23.68
C GLU A 334 -36.47 -2.28 23.04
N SER A 335 -35.85 -3.20 22.27
CA SER A 335 -36.53 -4.30 21.59
C SER A 335 -36.60 -5.59 22.43
N LEU A 336 -35.92 -5.65 23.58
CA LEU A 336 -35.84 -6.83 24.45
C LEU A 336 -36.88 -6.77 25.57
N LYS A 337 -37.66 -7.84 25.73
CA LYS A 337 -38.65 -8.00 26.81
C LYS A 337 -38.09 -8.66 28.09
N ASP A 338 -36.81 -9.05 28.06
CA ASP A 338 -36.15 -9.80 29.13
C ASP A 338 -35.57 -8.88 30.20
N GLU A 339 -36.42 -8.45 31.13
CA GLU A 339 -36.10 -7.47 32.17
C GLU A 339 -34.82 -7.79 32.98
N PRO A 340 -34.56 -9.03 33.45
CA PRO A 340 -33.31 -9.37 34.12
C PRO A 340 -32.06 -9.09 33.28
N PHE A 341 -32.06 -9.46 32.00
CA PHE A 341 -30.94 -9.22 31.10
C PHE A 341 -30.78 -7.74 30.79
N VAL A 342 -31.88 -7.03 30.55
CA VAL A 342 -31.87 -5.58 30.29
C VAL A 342 -31.26 -4.84 31.49
N ALA A 343 -31.66 -5.18 32.71
CA ALA A 343 -31.12 -4.58 33.92
C ALA A 343 -29.61 -4.86 34.09
N GLU A 344 -29.17 -6.09 33.82
CA GLU A 344 -27.75 -6.45 33.87
C GLU A 344 -26.92 -5.66 32.86
N VAL A 345 -27.38 -5.60 31.60
CA VAL A 345 -26.68 -4.90 30.53
C VAL A 345 -26.63 -3.40 30.82
N ARG A 346 -27.74 -2.78 31.25
CA ARG A 346 -27.76 -1.34 31.62
C ARG A 346 -26.77 -1.02 32.72
N LYS A 347 -26.66 -1.86 33.75
CA LYS A 347 -25.68 -1.69 34.83
C LYS A 347 -24.24 -1.72 34.31
N ARG A 348 -23.91 -2.65 33.39
CA ARG A 348 -22.59 -2.70 32.75
C ARG A 348 -22.34 -1.47 31.88
N ALA A 349 -23.33 -1.12 31.07
CA ALA A 349 -23.33 0.08 30.22
C ALA A 349 -23.04 1.38 31.00
N GLU A 350 -23.67 1.56 32.16
CA GLU A 350 -23.43 2.74 33.02
C GLU A 350 -21.98 2.84 33.49
N ALA A 351 -21.34 1.73 33.83
CA ALA A 351 -19.94 1.71 34.27
C ALA A 351 -18.95 2.10 33.14
N LEU A 352 -19.38 2.02 31.88
CA LEU A 352 -18.58 2.32 30.70
C LEU A 352 -18.70 3.78 30.24
N ARG A 353 -19.60 4.58 30.81
CA ARG A 353 -19.74 6.00 30.46
C ARG A 353 -18.54 6.80 30.99
N PRO A 354 -17.84 7.58 30.15
CA PRO A 354 -16.58 8.27 30.49
C PRO A 354 -16.69 9.29 31.62
#